data_AF-A0A480A1M3-F1
#
_entry.id   AF-A0A480A1M3-F1
#
_cell.length_a   1.000
_cell.length_b   1.000
_cell.length_c   1.000
_cell.angle_alpha   90.00
_cell.angle_beta   90.00
_cell.angle_gamma   90.00
#
_symmetry.space_group_name_H-M   'P 1'
#
loop_
_entity.id
_entity.type
_entity.pdbx_description
1 polymer ?
#
loop_
_entity_poly.entity_id
_entity_poly.type
_entity_poly.pdbx_seq_one_letter_code
_entity_poly.pdbx_strand_id
1 'polypeptide(L)'
;MTWRAYQVVFKLKSPLHIGCGKVGNVQRTRSYLTGRVFWGALTMRLTRNGTDEPATDTKQYECYGKKVDDNLAFTYFYPAIESNGVYKVKWPWGSENENESLFRRCFLSSYASTALVYPQQAAEPGLLHEVEFISPRTLDEGKQVYLVGYVFEKVEKEECAVQWKEACYRLQMGGERGYGWGDVAVKEIKEITESEKIFNAYTWTSENISIVIQIVENIGNSRLLAHTETRENLLVQGEIEPLVGREWKVANQAGESVAFSGLCWTPGSMVKQPSTFVIQKFGIWKFND
;
A
#
# COMPACT_ATOMS: atom_id res chain seq x y z
N MET A 1 1.98 27.04 1.49
CA MET A 1 2.76 25.83 1.82
C MET A 1 2.77 24.99 0.57
N THR A 2 3.93 24.52 0.13
CA THR A 2 4.05 23.86 -1.18
C THR A 2 4.35 22.38 -0.95
N TRP A 3 3.70 21.50 -1.70
CA TRP A 3 4.01 20.07 -1.71
C TRP A 3 4.90 19.76 -2.92
N ARG A 4 5.85 18.84 -2.76
CA ARG A 4 6.55 18.20 -3.88
C ARG A 4 5.98 16.80 -4.07
N ALA A 5 5.74 16.41 -5.30
CA ALA A 5 5.19 15.10 -5.62
C ALA A 5 6.25 14.23 -6.29
N TYR A 6 6.27 12.96 -5.92
CA TYR A 6 7.22 11.98 -6.42
C TYR A 6 6.49 10.72 -6.86
N GLN A 7 6.70 10.30 -8.10
CA GLN A 7 6.42 8.93 -8.50
C GLN A 7 7.51 8.03 -7.90
N VAL A 8 7.08 7.00 -7.18
CA VAL A 8 7.97 6.04 -6.53
C VAL A 8 7.70 4.65 -7.11
N VAL A 9 8.77 4.03 -7.61
CA VAL A 9 8.72 2.70 -8.21
C VAL A 9 9.64 1.77 -7.44
N PHE A 10 9.06 0.70 -6.89
CA PHE A 10 9.81 -0.38 -6.25
C PHE A 10 9.86 -1.60 -7.16
N LYS A 11 11.04 -2.20 -7.31
CA LYS A 11 11.19 -3.56 -7.82
C LYS A 11 10.87 -4.54 -6.70
N LEU A 12 9.91 -5.45 -6.93
CA LEU A 12 9.58 -6.50 -5.97
C LEU A 12 10.60 -7.64 -6.04
N LYS A 13 11.37 -7.86 -4.97
CA LYS A 13 12.47 -8.85 -4.95
C LYS A 13 12.06 -10.20 -4.39
N SER A 14 11.12 -10.22 -3.45
CA SER A 14 10.59 -11.45 -2.85
C SER A 14 9.05 -11.41 -2.77
N PRO A 15 8.38 -12.54 -2.49
CA PRO A 15 6.92 -12.59 -2.31
C PRO A 15 6.41 -11.51 -1.34
N LEU A 16 5.31 -10.83 -1.68
CA LEU A 16 4.72 -9.80 -0.83
C LEU A 16 3.32 -10.22 -0.35
N HIS A 17 3.17 -10.42 0.96
CA HIS A 17 1.88 -10.69 1.58
C HIS A 17 1.28 -9.44 2.23
N ILE A 18 0.09 -9.04 1.78
CA ILE A 18 -0.71 -7.94 2.32
C ILE A 18 -2.03 -8.51 2.83
N GLY A 19 -2.07 -8.99 4.08
CA GLY A 19 -3.24 -9.70 4.61
C GLY A 19 -4.58 -8.95 4.46
N CYS A 20 -5.60 -9.63 3.95
CA CYS A 20 -7.00 -9.13 3.89
C CYS A 20 -8.05 -10.10 4.40
N GLY A 21 -7.66 -11.08 5.21
CA GLY A 21 -8.55 -12.06 5.80
C GLY A 21 -8.11 -13.48 5.54
N LYS A 22 -8.95 -14.43 5.95
CA LYS A 22 -8.68 -15.87 5.87
C LYS A 22 -9.91 -16.61 5.37
N VAL A 23 -9.73 -17.56 4.46
CA VAL A 23 -10.77 -18.47 3.97
C VAL A 23 -10.27 -19.90 4.19
N GLY A 24 -10.94 -20.65 5.08
CA GLY A 24 -10.44 -21.97 5.49
C GLY A 24 -9.04 -21.85 6.11
N ASN A 25 -8.07 -22.58 5.59
CA ASN A 25 -6.66 -22.52 5.99
C ASN A 25 -5.82 -21.52 5.17
N VAL A 26 -6.43 -20.81 4.21
CA VAL A 26 -5.75 -19.88 3.29
C VAL A 26 -5.84 -18.44 3.83
N GLN A 27 -4.69 -17.83 4.09
CA GLN A 27 -4.54 -16.41 4.40
C GLN A 27 -4.46 -15.63 3.08
N ARG A 28 -5.45 -14.78 2.82
CA ARG A 28 -5.56 -14.04 1.57
C ARG A 28 -4.71 -12.78 1.57
N THR A 29 -4.25 -12.39 0.39
CA THR A 29 -3.53 -11.14 0.17
C THR A 29 -4.35 -10.14 -0.65
N ARG A 30 -4.20 -8.85 -0.37
CA ARG A 30 -4.64 -7.77 -1.26
C ARG A 30 -3.80 -7.77 -2.52
N SER A 31 -4.42 -7.33 -3.60
CA SER A 31 -3.79 -7.13 -4.92
C SER A 31 -2.94 -5.87 -5.01
N TYR A 32 -2.81 -5.11 -3.92
CA TYR A 32 -2.11 -3.84 -3.86
C TYR A 32 -1.53 -3.61 -2.46
N LEU A 33 -0.48 -2.80 -2.38
CA LEU A 33 0.14 -2.40 -1.11
C LEU A 33 -0.62 -1.19 -0.56
N THR A 34 -1.23 -1.36 0.61
CA THR A 34 -1.95 -0.26 1.27
C THR A 34 -0.98 0.75 1.86
N GLY A 35 -1.43 2.00 1.97
CA GLY A 35 -0.63 3.05 2.56
C GLY A 35 -0.33 2.82 4.04
N ARG A 36 -1.18 2.08 4.77
CA ARG A 36 -0.89 1.66 6.16
C ARG A 36 0.33 0.73 6.23
N VAL A 37 0.47 -0.21 5.30
CA VAL A 37 1.64 -1.10 5.25
C VAL A 37 2.89 -0.32 4.85
N PHE A 38 2.78 0.58 3.87
CA PHE A 38 3.88 1.46 3.48
C PHE A 38 4.32 2.35 4.65
N TRP A 39 3.38 3.02 5.33
CA TRP A 39 3.60 3.81 6.53
C TRP A 39 4.32 3.02 7.62
N GLY A 40 3.87 1.80 7.91
CA GLY A 40 4.51 0.97 8.94
C GLY A 40 5.94 0.59 8.59
N ALA A 41 6.20 0.25 7.32
CA ALA A 41 7.55 -0.05 6.85
C ALA A 41 8.47 1.19 6.89
N LEU A 42 7.95 2.34 6.46
CA LEU A 42 8.68 3.60 6.44
C LEU A 42 8.99 4.09 7.85
N THR A 43 7.99 4.14 8.73
CA THR A 43 8.15 4.49 10.15
C THR A 43 9.18 3.58 10.82
N MET A 44 9.08 2.26 10.65
CA MET A 44 10.07 1.34 11.19
C MET A 44 11.48 1.66 10.70
N ARG A 45 11.63 1.93 9.40
CA ARG A 45 12.95 2.17 8.82
C ARG A 45 13.54 3.50 9.27
N LEU A 46 12.73 4.55 9.32
CA LEU A 46 13.14 5.87 9.80
C LEU A 46 13.57 5.82 11.26
N THR A 47 12.79 5.15 12.12
CA THR A 47 13.17 4.95 13.53
C THR A 47 14.53 4.29 13.64
N ARG A 48 14.74 3.17 12.93
CA ARG A 48 16.01 2.43 12.97
C ARG A 48 17.19 3.16 12.35
N ASN A 49 16.95 4.07 11.40
CA ASN A 49 18.02 4.87 10.79
C ASN A 49 18.42 6.04 11.69
N GLY A 50 17.50 6.57 12.50
CA GLY A 50 17.72 7.74 13.33
C GLY A 50 18.07 7.44 14.79
N THR A 51 18.41 6.18 15.12
CA THR A 51 18.86 5.76 16.45
C THR A 51 20.14 4.94 16.32
N ASP A 52 21.18 5.29 17.09
CA ASP A 52 22.44 4.56 17.11
C ASP A 52 22.35 3.24 17.90
N GLU A 53 21.41 3.16 18.84
CA GLU A 53 21.10 1.98 19.64
C GLU A 53 19.93 1.17 19.04
N PRO A 54 19.74 -0.11 19.42
CA PRO A 54 18.58 -0.88 19.00
C PRO A 54 17.28 -0.13 19.31
N ALA A 55 16.50 0.16 18.27
CA ALA A 55 15.20 0.84 18.39
C ALA A 55 14.18 -0.06 19.09
N THR A 56 14.25 -0.12 20.42
CA THR A 56 13.36 -0.89 21.30
C THR A 56 12.33 -0.02 22.02
N ASP A 57 12.50 1.30 22.02
CA ASP A 57 11.54 2.23 22.64
C ASP A 57 10.36 2.51 21.71
N THR A 58 9.17 2.07 22.10
CA THR A 58 7.91 2.30 21.40
C THR A 58 7.63 3.78 21.14
N LYS A 59 8.04 4.69 22.04
CA LYS A 59 7.82 6.13 21.87
C LYS A 59 8.55 6.69 20.66
N GLN A 60 9.68 6.10 20.28
CA GLN A 60 10.41 6.50 19.09
C GLN A 60 9.61 6.17 17.83
N TYR A 61 9.01 4.98 17.75
CA TYR A 61 8.15 4.61 16.62
C TYR A 61 6.89 5.49 16.52
N GLU A 62 6.28 5.85 17.65
CA GLU A 62 5.16 6.81 17.66
C GLU A 62 5.59 8.19 17.16
N CYS A 63 6.75 8.68 17.60
CA CYS A 63 7.31 9.95 17.15
C CYS A 63 7.59 9.97 15.64
N TYR A 64 8.29 8.96 15.12
CA TYR A 64 8.55 8.86 13.68
C TYR A 64 7.28 8.63 12.87
N GLY A 65 6.32 7.86 13.38
CA GLY A 65 5.01 7.68 12.73
C GLY A 65 4.24 8.99 12.61
N LYS A 66 4.26 9.81 13.66
CA LYS A 66 3.71 11.17 13.62
C LYS A 66 4.44 12.06 12.64
N LYS A 67 5.78 12.01 12.58
CA LYS A 67 6.56 12.76 11.59
C LYS A 67 6.18 12.38 10.15
N VAL A 68 5.99 11.09 9.87
CA VAL A 68 5.53 10.62 8.55
C VAL A 68 4.14 11.17 8.24
N ASP A 69 3.17 11.06 9.17
CA ASP A 69 1.82 11.59 8.97
C ASP A 69 1.77 13.10 8.76
N ASP A 70 2.59 13.83 9.51
CA ASP A 70 2.58 15.29 9.49
C ASP A 70 3.27 15.84 8.22
N ASN A 71 4.25 15.12 7.65
CA ASN A 71 5.08 15.61 6.53
C ASN A 71 4.79 14.95 5.18
N LEU A 72 4.20 13.76 5.16
CA LEU A 72 3.98 12.98 3.94
C LEU A 72 2.50 12.65 3.74
N ALA A 73 2.07 12.71 2.49
CA ALA A 73 0.87 12.04 2.00
C ALA A 73 1.29 11.06 0.91
N PHE A 74 0.57 9.96 0.71
CA PHE A 74 0.94 9.00 -0.32
C PHE A 74 -0.27 8.19 -0.79
N THR A 75 -0.18 7.68 -2.01
CA THR A 75 -1.16 6.76 -2.57
C THR A 75 -0.90 5.33 -2.08
N TYR A 76 -1.76 4.40 -2.48
CA TYR A 76 -1.40 2.98 -2.47
C TYR A 76 -0.40 2.69 -3.58
N PHE A 77 0.27 1.54 -3.49
CA PHE A 77 1.16 1.07 -4.55
C PHE A 77 0.56 -0.15 -5.25
N TYR A 78 0.65 -0.15 -6.57
CA TYR A 78 0.00 -1.14 -7.42
C TYR A 78 1.01 -1.92 -8.25
N PRO A 79 0.79 -3.24 -8.44
CA PRO A 79 1.60 -4.03 -9.34
C PRO A 79 1.63 -3.47 -10.76
N ALA A 80 2.82 -3.41 -11.33
CA ALA A 80 3.08 -2.87 -12.65
C ALA A 80 4.12 -3.70 -13.38
N ILE A 81 4.06 -3.63 -14.72
CA ILE A 81 5.05 -4.23 -15.62
C ILE A 81 5.73 -3.11 -16.39
N GLU A 82 7.05 -3.18 -16.45
CA GLU A 82 7.85 -2.26 -17.25
C GLU A 82 7.78 -2.64 -18.74
N SER A 83 7.55 -1.65 -19.59
CA SER A 83 7.60 -1.76 -21.04
C SER A 83 8.23 -0.50 -21.62
N ASN A 84 9.39 -0.63 -22.27
CA ASN A 84 10.13 0.49 -22.88
C ASN A 84 10.38 1.66 -21.91
N GLY A 85 10.76 1.36 -20.66
CA GLY A 85 11.02 2.37 -19.63
C GLY A 85 9.76 3.00 -19.02
N VAL A 86 8.56 2.55 -19.40
CA VAL A 86 7.29 2.99 -18.82
C VAL A 86 6.70 1.87 -17.96
N TYR A 87 6.32 2.19 -16.73
CA TYR A 87 5.65 1.23 -15.83
C TYR A 87 4.15 1.26 -16.04
N LYS A 88 3.61 0.21 -16.67
CA LYS A 88 2.17 0.03 -16.84
C LYS A 88 1.58 -0.69 -15.63
N VAL A 89 0.83 0.03 -14.82
CA VAL A 89 0.05 -0.55 -13.72
C VAL A 89 -0.96 -1.56 -14.25
N LYS A 90 -1.11 -2.67 -13.54
CA LYS A 90 -2.05 -3.74 -13.81
C LYS A 90 -3.12 -3.71 -12.74
N TRP A 91 -4.34 -3.40 -13.15
CA TRP A 91 -5.46 -3.30 -12.24
C TRP A 91 -6.14 -4.68 -12.08
N PRO A 92 -6.58 -5.06 -10.87
CA PRO A 92 -7.43 -6.23 -10.68
C PRO A 92 -8.90 -5.95 -11.01
N TRP A 93 -9.19 -4.81 -11.63
CA TRP A 93 -10.51 -4.35 -12.04
C TRP A 93 -10.39 -3.57 -13.35
N GLY A 94 -11.51 -3.42 -14.07
CA GLY A 94 -11.53 -2.65 -15.32
C GLY A 94 -12.24 -3.38 -16.45
N SER A 95 -11.60 -3.39 -17.62
CA SER A 95 -12.14 -3.95 -18.87
C SER A 95 -12.03 -5.48 -18.91
N GLU A 96 -12.52 -6.11 -19.98
CA GLU A 96 -12.44 -7.56 -20.19
C GLU A 96 -11.00 -8.11 -20.05
N ASN A 97 -9.99 -7.33 -20.45
CA ASN A 97 -8.57 -7.70 -20.36
C ASN A 97 -7.88 -7.27 -19.05
N GLU A 98 -8.59 -6.58 -18.15
CA GLU A 98 -8.11 -6.15 -16.83
C GLU A 98 -9.21 -6.45 -15.80
N ASN A 99 -9.26 -7.71 -15.36
CA ASN A 99 -10.24 -8.20 -14.40
C ASN A 99 -9.55 -9.00 -13.29
N GLU A 100 -10.30 -9.27 -12.21
CA GLU A 100 -9.74 -9.93 -11.03
C GLU A 100 -9.17 -11.30 -11.36
N SER A 101 -9.88 -12.12 -12.15
CA SER A 101 -9.44 -13.48 -12.47
C SER A 101 -8.11 -13.50 -13.22
N LEU A 102 -7.96 -12.64 -14.23
CA LEU A 102 -6.71 -12.51 -14.98
C LEU A 102 -5.58 -11.97 -14.10
N PHE A 103 -5.88 -10.98 -13.26
CA PHE A 103 -4.90 -10.44 -12.33
C PHE A 103 -4.42 -11.51 -11.35
N ARG A 104 -5.34 -12.26 -10.73
CA ARG A 104 -5.01 -13.33 -9.78
C ARG A 104 -4.13 -14.39 -10.45
N ARG A 105 -4.49 -14.84 -11.66
CA ARG A 105 -3.70 -15.80 -12.44
C ARG A 105 -2.28 -15.31 -12.74
N CYS A 106 -2.10 -14.02 -12.99
CA CYS A 106 -0.82 -13.44 -13.42
C CYS A 106 0.07 -13.04 -12.23
N PHE A 107 -0.51 -12.52 -11.15
CA PHE A 107 0.23 -11.86 -10.06
C PHE A 107 0.16 -12.56 -8.71
N LEU A 108 -0.87 -13.36 -8.44
CA LEU A 108 -1.05 -13.99 -7.13
C LEU A 108 -0.66 -15.47 -7.15
N SER A 109 0.14 -15.86 -6.18
CA SER A 109 0.46 -17.26 -5.89
C SER A 109 0.30 -17.49 -4.39
N SER A 110 0.59 -18.70 -3.93
CA SER A 110 0.46 -19.09 -2.54
C SER A 110 1.57 -20.04 -2.12
N TYR A 111 1.85 -20.05 -0.81
CA TYR A 111 2.81 -20.95 -0.19
C TYR A 111 2.13 -21.74 0.91
N ALA A 112 2.09 -23.07 0.76
CA ALA A 112 1.56 -23.98 1.76
C ALA A 112 2.67 -24.43 2.72
N SER A 113 2.37 -24.40 4.02
CA SER A 113 3.31 -24.78 5.09
C SER A 113 2.57 -25.44 6.25
N THR A 114 3.26 -26.28 7.00
CA THR A 114 2.74 -26.92 8.21
C THR A 114 3.83 -26.95 9.28
N ALA A 115 3.42 -26.85 10.55
CA ALA A 115 4.35 -27.11 11.64
C ALA A 115 4.71 -28.59 11.71
N LEU A 116 5.90 -28.88 12.25
CA LEU A 116 6.40 -30.23 12.45
C LEU A 116 6.36 -30.59 13.93
N VAL A 117 5.88 -31.79 14.24
CA VAL A 117 5.97 -32.37 15.57
C VAL A 117 7.30 -33.10 15.69
N TYR A 118 8.12 -32.65 16.63
CA TYR A 118 9.37 -33.31 17.00
C TYR A 118 9.18 -34.14 18.27
N PRO A 119 9.80 -35.34 18.38
CA PRO A 119 10.77 -35.94 17.45
C PRO A 119 10.14 -36.76 16.30
N GLN A 120 8.82 -36.83 16.19
CA GLN A 120 8.11 -37.73 15.26
C GLN A 120 8.34 -37.40 13.78
N GLN A 121 8.90 -36.23 13.46
CA GLN A 121 9.11 -35.74 12.08
C GLN A 121 7.81 -35.79 11.25
N ALA A 122 6.67 -35.63 11.91
CA ALA A 122 5.36 -35.66 11.30
C ALA A 122 4.79 -34.24 11.21
N ALA A 123 3.88 -34.01 10.26
CA ALA A 123 3.12 -32.77 10.22
C ALA A 123 2.20 -32.68 11.45
N GLU A 124 2.19 -31.54 12.12
CA GLU A 124 1.28 -31.30 13.24
C GLU A 124 -0.16 -31.18 12.76
N PRO A 125 -1.08 -32.05 13.22
CA PRO A 125 -2.46 -32.03 12.78
C PRO A 125 -3.10 -30.65 13.01
N GLY A 126 -3.75 -30.12 11.98
CA GLY A 126 -4.47 -28.84 12.06
C GLY A 126 -3.62 -27.58 11.90
N LEU A 127 -2.29 -27.70 11.72
CA LEU A 127 -1.40 -26.55 11.52
C LEU A 127 -1.00 -26.29 10.06
N LEU A 128 -1.56 -27.06 9.11
CA LEU A 128 -1.45 -26.75 7.69
C LEU A 128 -2.12 -25.41 7.41
N HIS A 129 -1.36 -24.47 6.86
CA HIS A 129 -1.84 -23.18 6.43
C HIS A 129 -1.22 -22.83 5.09
N GLU A 130 -1.92 -21.97 4.36
CA GLU A 130 -1.48 -21.47 3.07
C GLU A 130 -1.53 -19.95 3.10
N VAL A 131 -0.51 -19.29 2.57
CA VAL A 131 -0.41 -17.83 2.55
C VAL A 131 -0.31 -17.35 1.12
N GLU A 132 -1.32 -16.60 0.65
CA GLU A 132 -1.29 -15.96 -0.66
C GLU A 132 -0.32 -14.78 -0.67
N PHE A 133 0.31 -14.49 -1.81
CA PHE A 133 1.22 -13.37 -1.98
C PHE A 133 1.18 -12.80 -3.41
N ILE A 134 1.57 -11.54 -3.55
CA ILE A 134 1.93 -10.95 -4.83
C ILE A 134 3.30 -11.48 -5.21
N SER A 135 3.38 -12.16 -6.35
CA SER A 135 4.60 -12.77 -6.86
C SER A 135 5.58 -11.70 -7.37
N PRO A 136 6.91 -11.83 -7.11
CA PRO A 136 7.92 -10.92 -7.64
C PRO A 136 8.07 -11.00 -9.16
N ARG A 137 7.59 -12.09 -9.77
CA ARG A 137 7.52 -12.27 -11.22
C ARG A 137 6.13 -12.72 -11.64
N THR A 138 5.65 -12.30 -12.80
CA THR A 138 4.37 -12.78 -13.32
C THR A 138 4.43 -14.28 -13.56
N LEU A 139 3.33 -14.98 -13.29
CA LEU A 139 3.25 -16.44 -13.34
C LEU A 139 3.08 -16.98 -14.77
N ASP A 140 2.67 -16.13 -15.70
CA ASP A 140 2.48 -16.47 -17.11
C ASP A 140 3.79 -16.40 -17.91
N GLU A 141 4.48 -15.26 -17.86
CA GLU A 141 5.63 -14.93 -18.70
C GLU A 141 6.93 -14.73 -17.90
N GLY A 142 6.89 -14.78 -16.57
CA GLY A 142 8.07 -14.58 -15.72
C GLY A 142 8.58 -13.13 -15.68
N LYS A 143 7.76 -12.16 -16.09
CA LYS A 143 8.14 -10.73 -16.14
C LYS A 143 8.31 -10.17 -14.74
N GLN A 144 9.28 -9.27 -14.56
CA GLN A 144 9.52 -8.61 -13.27
C GLN A 144 8.29 -7.77 -12.87
N VAL A 145 7.82 -7.97 -11.64
CA VAL A 145 6.76 -7.16 -11.04
C VAL A 145 7.38 -5.96 -10.32
N TYR A 146 6.82 -4.78 -10.58
CA TYR A 146 7.13 -3.54 -9.88
C TYR A 146 5.92 -3.09 -9.08
N LEU A 147 6.12 -2.22 -8.10
CA LEU A 147 5.06 -1.52 -7.36
C LEU A 147 5.19 -0.03 -7.63
N VAL A 148 4.15 0.57 -8.21
CA VAL A 148 4.11 2.00 -8.54
C VAL A 148 3.14 2.71 -7.61
N GLY A 149 3.58 3.80 -7.00
CA GLY A 149 2.77 4.70 -6.18
C GLY A 149 3.34 6.11 -6.20
N TYR A 150 2.71 7.01 -5.45
CA TYR A 150 3.10 8.41 -5.38
C TYR A 150 3.24 8.85 -3.93
N VAL A 151 4.29 9.61 -3.66
CA VAL A 151 4.57 10.22 -2.36
C VAL A 151 4.60 11.73 -2.55
N PHE A 152 3.84 12.42 -1.73
CA PHE A 152 3.80 13.87 -1.62
C PHE A 152 4.54 14.26 -0.35
N GLU A 153 5.49 15.16 -0.47
CA GLU A 153 6.33 15.67 0.61
C GLU A 153 6.01 17.15 0.85
N LYS A 154 5.72 17.52 2.09
CA LYS A 154 5.62 18.94 2.45
C LYS A 154 6.99 19.59 2.35
N VAL A 155 7.06 20.72 1.66
CA VAL A 155 8.25 21.57 1.65
C VAL A 155 8.26 22.38 2.95
N GLU A 156 8.84 21.81 3.99
CA GLU A 156 9.18 22.53 5.23
C GLU A 156 10.66 22.98 5.24
N LYS A 157 11.06 23.79 6.23
CA LYS A 157 12.47 24.12 6.47
C LYS A 157 13.25 22.83 6.74
N GLU A 158 14.48 22.72 6.25
CA GLU A 158 15.33 21.51 6.26
C GLU A 158 15.39 20.75 7.60
N GLU A 159 15.26 21.45 8.73
CA GLU A 159 15.30 20.86 10.09
C GLU A 159 14.16 19.88 10.40
N CYS A 160 13.03 19.93 9.68
CA CYS A 160 11.90 19.01 9.85
C CYS A 160 11.83 17.91 8.78
N ALA A 161 12.76 17.90 7.81
CA ALA A 161 12.69 17.00 6.66
C ALA A 161 12.84 15.53 7.06
N VAL A 162 11.80 14.73 6.81
CA VAL A 162 11.84 13.28 6.99
C VAL A 162 12.72 12.70 5.89
N GLN A 163 13.80 11.99 6.24
CA GLN A 163 14.73 11.33 5.30
C GLN A 163 14.10 10.06 4.66
N TRP A 164 12.92 10.23 4.06
CA TRP A 164 12.08 9.13 3.59
C TRP A 164 12.65 8.49 2.32
N LYS A 165 13.32 9.26 1.46
CA LYS A 165 13.94 8.76 0.22
C LYS A 165 15.05 7.77 0.53
N GLU A 166 15.90 8.10 1.49
CA GLU A 166 16.99 7.26 2.00
C GLU A 166 16.42 6.00 2.67
N ALA A 167 15.35 6.17 3.47
CA ALA A 167 14.65 5.04 4.07
C ALA A 167 14.07 4.08 3.03
N CYS A 168 13.58 4.58 1.88
CA CYS A 168 13.02 3.76 0.80
C CYS A 168 13.99 2.69 0.29
N TYR A 169 15.30 2.94 0.28
CA TYR A 169 16.31 1.98 -0.21
C TYR A 169 16.46 0.72 0.65
N ARG A 170 15.90 0.70 1.86
CA ARG A 170 16.05 -0.40 2.83
C ARG A 170 14.70 -0.91 3.36
N LEU A 171 13.61 -0.70 2.61
CA LEU A 171 12.28 -1.11 3.03
C LEU A 171 12.07 -2.62 2.85
N GLN A 172 11.31 -3.18 3.79
CA GLN A 172 10.72 -4.50 3.69
C GLN A 172 9.27 -4.38 4.17
N MET A 173 8.32 -4.79 3.34
CA MET A 173 6.89 -4.44 3.49
C MET A 173 6.02 -5.70 3.66
N GLY A 174 4.88 -5.57 4.34
CA GLY A 174 3.91 -6.67 4.47
C GLY A 174 4.23 -7.69 5.57
N GLY A 175 3.57 -8.85 5.47
CA GLY A 175 3.71 -10.00 6.37
C GLY A 175 4.87 -10.94 5.98
N GLU A 176 5.07 -11.99 6.77
CA GLU A 176 6.11 -13.03 6.54
C GLU A 176 7.55 -12.52 6.41
N ARG A 177 7.84 -11.30 6.89
CA ARG A 177 9.16 -10.66 6.77
C ARG A 177 10.30 -11.46 7.42
N GLY A 178 9.99 -12.22 8.48
CA GLY A 178 10.94 -13.13 9.14
C GLY A 178 11.40 -14.28 8.24
N TYR A 179 10.58 -14.66 7.25
CA TYR A 179 10.91 -15.65 6.22
C TYR A 179 11.45 -15.00 4.93
N GLY A 180 11.84 -13.72 4.99
CA GLY A 180 12.43 -12.99 3.87
C GLY A 180 11.43 -12.41 2.86
N TRP A 181 10.12 -12.46 3.15
CA TRP A 181 9.10 -11.89 2.27
C TRP A 181 9.08 -10.36 2.34
N GLY A 182 8.58 -9.73 1.29
CA GLY A 182 8.36 -8.29 1.23
C GLY A 182 9.60 -7.45 0.95
N ASP A 183 10.70 -8.06 0.51
CA ASP A 183 11.91 -7.33 0.11
C ASP A 183 11.66 -6.56 -1.19
N VAL A 184 12.08 -5.30 -1.20
CA VAL A 184 11.93 -4.40 -2.35
C VAL A 184 13.23 -3.63 -2.58
N ALA A 185 13.45 -3.20 -3.82
CA ALA A 185 14.45 -2.18 -4.12
C ALA A 185 13.81 -0.98 -4.78
N VAL A 186 14.28 0.22 -4.42
CA VAL A 186 13.97 1.42 -5.18
C VAL A 186 14.52 1.25 -6.59
N LYS A 187 13.61 1.36 -7.57
CA LYS A 187 13.96 1.42 -8.99
C LYS A 187 14.00 2.87 -9.46
N GLU A 188 13.05 3.69 -9.00
CA GLU A 188 12.94 5.09 -9.38
C GLU A 188 12.22 5.89 -8.28
N ILE A 189 12.71 7.11 -8.02
CA ILE A 189 11.99 8.17 -7.29
C ILE A 189 12.11 9.41 -8.18
N LYS A 190 11.04 9.73 -8.90
CA LYS A 190 11.02 10.81 -9.90
C LYS A 190 10.07 11.90 -9.44
N GLU A 191 10.56 13.14 -9.37
CA GLU A 191 9.70 14.30 -9.10
C GLU A 191 8.73 14.51 -10.26
N ILE A 192 7.47 14.80 -9.93
CA ILE A 192 6.41 15.11 -10.89
C ILE A 192 5.78 16.47 -10.57
N THR A 193 5.28 17.14 -11.60
CA THR A 193 4.58 18.42 -11.46
C THR A 193 3.07 18.24 -11.42
N GLU A 194 2.31 19.25 -10.96
CA GLU A 194 0.83 19.21 -10.92
C GLU A 194 0.20 19.05 -12.31
N SER A 195 0.93 19.37 -13.38
CA SER A 195 0.51 19.09 -14.76
C SER A 195 0.55 17.60 -15.14
N GLU A 196 1.29 16.78 -14.40
CA GLU A 196 1.37 15.34 -14.61
C GLU A 196 0.27 14.61 -13.84
N LYS A 197 -0.41 13.67 -14.50
CA LYS A 197 -1.46 12.84 -13.88
C LYS A 197 -0.83 11.71 -13.06
N ILE A 198 -1.36 11.45 -11.86
CA ILE A 198 -1.03 10.21 -11.14
C ILE A 198 -1.70 9.03 -11.83
N PHE A 199 -0.97 7.91 -11.88
CA PHE A 199 -1.39 6.69 -12.58
C PHE A 199 -1.82 6.93 -14.03
N ASN A 200 -1.27 7.98 -14.68
CA ASN A 200 -1.59 8.42 -16.04
C ASN A 200 -3.07 8.77 -16.28
N ALA A 201 -3.88 8.93 -15.23
CA ALA A 201 -5.33 9.08 -15.37
C ALA A 201 -5.96 10.12 -14.43
N TYR A 202 -5.41 10.33 -13.23
CA TYR A 202 -6.04 11.17 -12.20
C TYR A 202 -5.26 12.47 -12.04
N THR A 203 -5.97 13.59 -12.02
CA THR A 203 -5.37 14.89 -11.69
C THR A 203 -5.29 15.05 -10.19
N TRP A 204 -4.32 15.84 -9.74
CA TRP A 204 -4.10 16.12 -8.34
C TRP A 204 -3.66 17.58 -8.16
N THR A 205 -3.98 18.15 -7.00
CA THR A 205 -3.62 19.52 -6.64
C THR A 205 -3.17 19.57 -5.18
N SER A 206 -2.32 20.54 -4.87
CA SER A 206 -2.01 20.90 -3.49
C SER A 206 -2.93 22.03 -3.01
N GLU A 207 -3.96 21.70 -2.21
CA GLU A 207 -4.92 22.67 -1.68
C GLU A 207 -4.69 22.86 -0.17
N ASN A 208 -4.35 24.09 0.22
CA ASN A 208 -4.00 24.48 1.59
C ASN A 208 -2.87 23.64 2.20
N ILE A 209 -3.24 22.61 2.96
CA ILE A 209 -2.35 21.70 3.70
C ILE A 209 -2.55 20.23 3.29
N SER A 210 -3.33 19.98 2.24
CA SER A 210 -3.78 18.65 1.84
C SER A 210 -3.54 18.38 0.36
N ILE A 211 -3.48 17.11 -0.01
CA ILE A 211 -3.46 16.67 -1.41
C ILE A 211 -4.86 16.27 -1.82
N VAL A 212 -5.35 16.86 -2.91
CA VAL A 212 -6.69 16.58 -3.46
C VAL A 212 -6.53 15.81 -4.76
N ILE A 213 -7.22 14.68 -4.88
CA ILE A 213 -7.38 13.90 -6.10
C ILE A 213 -8.71 14.26 -6.74
N GLN A 214 -8.68 14.57 -8.04
CA GLN A 214 -9.86 14.97 -8.78
C GLN A 214 -10.18 13.91 -9.83
N ILE A 215 -11.44 13.47 -9.83
CA ILE A 215 -12.01 12.58 -10.85
C ILE A 215 -12.98 13.39 -11.68
N VAL A 216 -12.49 13.94 -12.79
CA VAL A 216 -13.25 14.87 -13.66
C VAL A 216 -13.55 14.28 -15.04
N GLU A 217 -12.73 13.36 -15.53
CA GLU A 217 -12.87 12.73 -16.85
C GLU A 217 -13.38 11.29 -16.75
N ASN A 218 -14.07 10.80 -17.80
CA ASN A 218 -14.46 9.39 -17.98
C ASN A 218 -15.20 8.75 -16.78
N ILE A 219 -16.16 9.48 -16.21
CA ILE A 219 -16.93 9.11 -14.99
C ILE A 219 -17.43 7.65 -15.05
N GLY A 220 -17.91 7.15 -16.18
CA GLY A 220 -18.39 5.76 -16.30
C GLY A 220 -17.33 4.66 -16.10
N ASN A 221 -16.03 4.99 -16.21
CA ASN A 221 -14.91 4.05 -16.09
C ASN A 221 -13.94 4.40 -14.95
N SER A 222 -14.08 5.56 -14.32
CA SER A 222 -13.20 6.01 -13.24
C SER A 222 -13.44 5.21 -11.96
N ARG A 223 -12.35 4.82 -11.30
CA ARG A 223 -12.38 3.96 -10.11
C ARG A 223 -11.69 4.63 -8.94
N LEU A 224 -12.12 4.31 -7.73
CA LEU A 224 -11.40 4.68 -6.51
C LEU A 224 -10.08 3.90 -6.47
N LEU A 225 -8.97 4.61 -6.25
CA LEU A 225 -7.62 4.01 -6.17
C LEU A 225 -7.13 3.89 -4.72
N ALA A 226 -8.00 4.12 -3.75
CA ALA A 226 -7.73 3.86 -2.35
C ALA A 226 -9.04 3.49 -1.65
N HIS A 227 -8.89 2.94 -0.44
CA HIS A 227 -10.04 2.85 0.44
C HIS A 227 -10.60 4.25 0.65
N THR A 228 -11.89 4.42 0.42
CA THR A 228 -12.56 5.74 0.46
C THR A 228 -13.69 5.70 1.47
N GLU A 229 -13.70 6.62 2.43
CA GLU A 229 -14.74 6.69 3.45
C GLU A 229 -16.14 6.76 2.82
N THR A 230 -17.08 5.97 3.34
CA THR A 230 -18.47 5.98 2.87
C THR A 230 -19.18 7.27 3.28
N ARG A 231 -20.00 7.84 2.39
CA ARG A 231 -20.82 9.03 2.67
C ARG A 231 -22.14 8.96 1.91
N GLU A 232 -23.21 9.48 2.49
CA GLU A 232 -24.58 9.39 1.92
C GLU A 232 -24.69 9.99 0.50
N ASN A 233 -24.04 11.11 0.24
CA ASN A 233 -24.15 11.83 -1.04
C ASN A 233 -23.12 11.39 -2.10
N LEU A 234 -22.30 10.38 -1.80
CA LEU A 234 -21.26 9.90 -2.72
C LEU A 234 -21.82 8.79 -3.61
N LEU A 235 -22.02 9.07 -4.90
CA LEU A 235 -22.49 8.08 -5.87
C LEU A 235 -21.36 7.14 -6.32
N VAL A 236 -21.20 6.03 -5.62
CA VAL A 236 -20.20 4.99 -5.91
C VAL A 236 -20.86 3.62 -5.98
N GLN A 237 -20.37 2.77 -6.88
CA GLN A 237 -20.79 1.38 -7.04
C GLN A 237 -19.59 0.44 -6.86
N GLY A 238 -19.64 -0.42 -5.86
CA GLY A 238 -18.57 -1.39 -5.58
C GLY A 238 -18.81 -2.11 -4.27
N GLU A 239 -17.75 -2.70 -3.71
CA GLU A 239 -17.80 -3.34 -2.40
C GLU A 239 -17.45 -2.34 -1.29
N ILE A 240 -18.12 -2.48 -0.15
CA ILE A 240 -17.78 -1.78 1.08
C ILE A 240 -17.20 -2.80 2.05
N GLU A 241 -16.11 -2.45 2.71
CA GLU A 241 -15.54 -3.25 3.78
C GLU A 241 -15.15 -2.40 5.00
N PRO A 242 -15.16 -2.99 6.21
CA PRO A 242 -14.52 -2.36 7.36
C PRO A 242 -13.00 -2.36 7.17
N LEU A 243 -12.39 -1.17 7.13
CA LEU A 243 -10.95 -1.04 7.02
C LEU A 243 -10.31 -1.19 8.41
N VAL A 244 -9.80 -2.39 8.69
CA VAL A 244 -9.10 -2.71 9.93
C VAL A 244 -7.61 -2.89 9.70
N GLY A 245 -6.80 -2.45 10.64
CA GLY A 245 -5.36 -2.65 10.65
C GLY A 245 -4.85 -3.05 12.02
N ARG A 246 -3.76 -3.81 12.05
CA ARG A 246 -3.06 -4.12 13.31
C ARG A 246 -2.06 -3.01 13.60
N GLU A 247 -2.04 -2.55 14.84
CA GLU A 247 -1.20 -1.46 15.33
C GLU A 247 -0.39 -1.91 16.55
N TRP A 248 0.70 -1.19 16.77
CA TRP A 248 1.49 -1.27 17.98
C TRP A 248 1.00 -0.17 18.92
N LYS A 249 0.69 -0.54 20.16
CA LYS A 249 0.37 0.41 21.23
C LYS A 249 1.25 0.08 22.43
N VAL A 250 1.69 1.09 23.18
CA VAL A 250 2.60 0.94 24.34
C VAL A 250 2.12 -0.11 25.37
N ALA A 251 0.81 -0.29 25.52
CA ALA A 251 0.23 -1.24 26.47
C ALA A 251 0.13 -2.69 25.96
N ASN A 252 0.37 -2.94 24.67
CA ASN A 252 0.12 -4.24 24.02
C ASN A 252 1.39 -4.77 23.33
N GLN A 253 1.44 -6.07 23.04
CA GLN A 253 2.50 -6.61 22.21
C GLN A 253 2.34 -6.16 20.76
N ALA A 254 3.45 -6.30 20.01
CA ALA A 254 3.56 -6.04 18.60
C ALA A 254 2.35 -6.54 17.77
N GLY A 255 1.54 -5.62 17.24
CA GLY A 255 0.43 -5.97 16.33
C GLY A 255 -0.77 -6.65 17.00
N GLU A 256 -0.91 -6.58 18.33
CA GLU A 256 -2.10 -7.08 19.03
C GLU A 256 -3.28 -6.10 18.97
N SER A 257 -3.03 -4.79 18.88
CA SER A 257 -4.11 -3.82 18.83
C SER A 257 -4.74 -3.79 17.45
N VAL A 258 -6.06 -3.90 17.36
CA VAL A 258 -6.82 -3.71 16.13
C VAL A 258 -7.34 -2.28 16.10
N ALA A 259 -7.03 -1.54 15.04
CA ALA A 259 -7.53 -0.21 14.79
C ALA A 259 -8.54 -0.23 13.64
N PHE A 260 -9.72 0.31 13.91
CA PHE A 260 -10.79 0.49 12.93
C PHE A 260 -10.66 1.87 12.28
N SER A 261 -10.59 1.91 10.96
CA SER A 261 -10.46 3.14 10.16
C SER A 261 -11.77 3.57 9.52
N GLY A 262 -12.89 2.93 9.86
CA GLY A 262 -14.20 3.19 9.27
C GLY A 262 -14.65 2.18 8.23
N LEU A 263 -15.87 2.37 7.74
CA LEU A 263 -16.42 1.67 6.58
C LEU A 263 -15.94 2.39 5.32
N CYS A 264 -15.32 1.65 4.40
CA CYS A 264 -14.73 2.21 3.21
C CYS A 264 -15.21 1.46 1.97
N TRP A 265 -15.46 2.21 0.89
CA TRP A 265 -15.44 1.65 -0.46
C TRP A 265 -14.05 1.09 -0.76
N THR A 266 -13.99 -0.09 -1.36
CA THR A 266 -12.73 -0.73 -1.74
C THR A 266 -12.13 -0.10 -3.00
N PRO A 267 -10.80 -0.10 -3.15
CA PRO A 267 -10.14 0.20 -4.42
C PRO A 267 -10.74 -0.64 -5.56
N GLY A 268 -10.99 0.01 -6.71
CA GLY A 268 -11.71 -0.57 -7.84
C GLY A 268 -13.21 -0.28 -7.85
N SER A 269 -13.78 0.29 -6.79
CA SER A 269 -15.16 0.78 -6.79
C SER A 269 -15.34 1.92 -7.80
N MET A 270 -16.46 1.94 -8.51
CA MET A 270 -16.72 2.83 -9.64
C MET A 270 -17.40 4.11 -9.19
N VAL A 271 -16.86 5.26 -9.57
CA VAL A 271 -17.42 6.57 -9.22
C VAL A 271 -18.43 6.98 -10.30
N LYS A 272 -19.64 7.42 -9.94
CA LYS A 272 -20.72 7.70 -10.90
C LYS A 272 -20.96 9.18 -11.19
N GLN A 273 -20.20 10.06 -10.54
CA GLN A 273 -20.24 11.50 -10.73
C GLN A 273 -18.83 12.09 -10.64
N PRO A 274 -18.56 13.29 -11.18
CA PRO A 274 -17.34 14.01 -10.88
C PRO A 274 -17.20 14.16 -9.37
N SER A 275 -16.01 13.91 -8.84
CA SER A 275 -15.80 13.90 -7.39
C SER A 275 -14.37 14.26 -7.07
N THR A 276 -14.19 14.93 -5.94
CA THR A 276 -12.87 15.28 -5.42
C THR A 276 -12.66 14.61 -4.07
N PHE A 277 -11.43 14.17 -3.81
CA PHE A 277 -11.08 13.41 -2.63
C PHE A 277 -9.80 13.93 -2.02
N VAL A 278 -9.81 14.19 -0.72
CA VAL A 278 -8.61 14.51 0.05
C VAL A 278 -7.91 13.22 0.45
N ILE A 279 -6.60 13.14 0.22
CA ILE A 279 -5.76 12.08 0.78
C ILE A 279 -5.56 12.34 2.27
N GLN A 280 -5.98 11.39 3.08
CA GLN A 280 -5.80 11.38 4.53
C GLN A 280 -4.65 10.47 4.96
N LYS A 281 -4.51 10.29 6.27
CA LYS A 281 -3.57 9.34 6.88
C LYS A 281 -3.69 7.95 6.24
N PHE A 282 -2.56 7.28 6.13
CA PHE A 282 -2.43 5.98 5.48
C PHE A 282 -2.87 5.93 4.01
N GLY A 283 -3.04 7.08 3.34
CA GLY A 283 -3.46 7.14 1.93
C GLY A 283 -4.94 6.86 1.70
N ILE A 284 -5.78 6.91 2.75
CA ILE A 284 -7.24 6.76 2.66
C ILE A 284 -7.83 8.01 2.02
N TRP A 285 -8.88 7.86 1.22
CA TRP A 285 -9.55 8.98 0.57
C TRP A 285 -10.79 9.39 1.35
N LYS A 286 -10.97 10.71 1.49
CA LYS A 286 -12.20 11.29 2.04
C LYS A 286 -12.82 12.23 1.02
N PHE A 287 -14.12 12.08 0.80
CA PHE A 287 -14.87 12.96 -0.10
C PHE A 287 -14.74 14.43 0.34
N ASN A 288 -14.38 15.29 -0.61
CA ASN A 288 -14.21 16.72 -0.43
C ASN A 288 -15.38 17.42 -1.13
N ASP A 289 -16.25 18.07 -0.33
CA ASP A 289 -17.43 18.79 -0.84
C ASP A 289 -17.04 20.12 -1.49
#